data_AF-A0A1A6AC66-F1
#
_entry.id   AF-A0A1A6AC66-F1
#
_cell.length_a   1.000
_cell.length_b   1.000
_cell.length_c   1.000
_cell.angle_alpha   90.00
_cell.angle_beta   90.00
_cell.angle_gamma   90.00
#
_symmetry.space_group_name_H-M   'P 1'
#
loop_
_entity.id
_entity.type
_entity.pdbx_description
1 polymer ?
#
loop_
_entity_poly.entity_id
_entity_poly.type
_entity_poly.pdbx_seq_one_letter_code
_entity_poly.pdbx_strand_id
1 'polypeptide(L)'
;MSTRMLNLKIPSIPLSLFDDVDTLAITSSSFEKYQPGSWRLQIPPMKRLKKVVWVSDPSVRPKVEQKTHREWYKLNLWILAEMILVLPDVEFQVVNAGSTILKDPNYRYMSVTKRQKDAEQLVRLQVQQKSVGCQSYRSTCVRFVELREFRNNEEWAKWFSQDEMGRWDAISSELPV
;
A
#
# COMPACT_ATOMS: atom_id res chain seq x y z
N MET A 1 -4.63 -6.95 21.44
CA MET A 1 -5.06 -7.42 20.12
C MET A 1 -5.24 -6.20 19.21
N SER A 2 -4.61 -6.17 18.04
CA SER A 2 -4.84 -5.14 17.02
C SER A 2 -4.71 -5.77 15.65
N THR A 3 -5.71 -6.56 15.29
CA THR A 3 -5.99 -7.05 13.95
C THR A 3 -6.58 -5.90 13.14
N ARG A 4 -5.74 -4.99 12.64
CA ARG A 4 -6.18 -4.03 11.62
C ARG A 4 -6.18 -4.76 10.28
N MET A 5 -7.22 -5.56 10.07
CA MET A 5 -7.62 -5.99 8.74
C MET A 5 -8.13 -4.76 8.01
N LEU A 6 -7.75 -4.57 6.76
CA LEU A 6 -8.41 -3.58 5.90
C LEU A 6 -9.85 -4.06 5.67
N ASN A 7 -10.77 -3.63 6.52
CA ASN A 7 -12.19 -3.88 6.33
C ASN A 7 -12.81 -2.64 5.69
N LEU A 8 -13.01 -2.72 4.38
CA LEU A 8 -13.67 -1.64 3.62
C LEU A 8 -15.19 -1.63 3.85
N LYS A 9 -15.75 -2.72 4.41
CA LYS A 9 -17.15 -2.78 4.82
C LYS A 9 -17.30 -2.19 6.23
N ILE A 10 -17.30 -0.85 6.28
CA ILE A 10 -17.53 -0.08 7.50
C ILE A 10 -19.05 -0.04 7.76
N PRO A 11 -19.55 -0.56 8.89
CA PRO A 11 -21.00 -0.66 9.14
C PRO A 11 -21.77 0.66 9.04
N SER A 12 -21.12 1.78 9.32
CA SER A 12 -21.71 3.12 9.26
C SER A 12 -21.78 3.72 7.86
N ILE A 13 -21.20 3.08 6.85
CA ILE A 13 -21.22 3.56 5.46
C ILE A 13 -22.19 2.69 4.65
N PRO A 14 -23.29 3.26 4.12
CA PRO A 14 -24.22 2.54 3.27
C PRO A 14 -23.52 1.89 2.05
N LEU A 15 -23.84 0.63 1.77
CA LEU A 15 -23.24 -0.11 0.65
C LEU A 15 -23.47 0.57 -0.71
N SER A 16 -24.61 1.26 -0.88
CA SER A 16 -24.93 1.98 -2.10
C SER A 16 -23.93 3.09 -2.44
N LEU A 17 -23.22 3.65 -1.44
CA LEU A 17 -22.19 4.66 -1.71
C LEU A 17 -20.96 4.08 -2.41
N PHE A 18 -20.74 2.77 -2.29
CA PHE A 18 -19.61 2.09 -2.91
C PHE A 18 -19.84 1.77 -4.40
N ASP A 19 -21.09 1.72 -4.85
CA ASP A 19 -21.43 1.40 -6.25
C ASP A 19 -20.89 2.47 -7.23
N ASP A 20 -20.80 3.73 -6.78
CA ASP A 20 -20.35 4.88 -7.58
C ASP A 20 -18.86 5.21 -7.43
N VAL A 21 -18.13 4.49 -6.58
CA VAL A 21 -16.69 4.70 -6.39
C VAL A 21 -15.94 4.22 -7.64
N ASP A 22 -15.29 5.15 -8.34
CA ASP A 22 -14.42 4.85 -9.48
C ASP A 22 -12.94 4.70 -9.10
N THR A 23 -12.53 5.37 -8.02
CA THR A 23 -11.16 5.40 -7.50
C THR A 23 -11.19 5.23 -5.99
N LEU A 24 -10.44 4.24 -5.49
CA LEU A 24 -10.27 4.01 -4.07
C LEU A 24 -8.87 4.43 -3.64
N ALA A 25 -8.76 5.48 -2.82
CA ALA A 25 -7.50 5.89 -2.20
C ALA A 25 -7.38 5.27 -0.79
N ILE A 26 -6.28 4.57 -0.54
CA ILE A 26 -5.96 3.94 0.74
C ILE A 26 -4.67 4.56 1.25
N THR A 27 -4.70 5.13 2.45
CA THR A 27 -3.50 5.57 3.17
C THR A 27 -3.17 4.58 4.27
N SER A 28 -1.96 4.03 4.24
CA SER A 28 -1.46 3.15 5.30
C SER A 28 -0.18 3.70 5.91
N SER A 29 0.08 3.37 7.17
CA SER A 29 1.42 3.62 7.72
C SER A 29 2.43 2.61 7.17
N SER A 30 3.68 3.00 6.96
CA SER A 30 4.76 2.05 6.66
C SER A 30 5.17 1.20 7.88
N PHE A 31 4.49 1.35 9.02
CA PHE A 31 4.85 0.80 10.32
C PHE A 31 3.85 -0.24 10.85
N GLU A 32 3.12 -0.89 9.93
CA GLU A 32 2.09 -1.85 10.32
C GLU A 32 2.68 -3.20 10.74
N LYS A 33 2.29 -3.62 11.95
CA LYS A 33 2.62 -4.93 12.51
C LYS A 33 2.05 -6.02 11.59
N TYR A 34 2.91 -6.72 10.86
CA TYR A 34 2.53 -7.89 10.07
C TYR A 34 1.82 -8.94 10.95
N GLN A 35 0.53 -9.16 10.70
CA GLN A 35 -0.18 -10.34 11.18
C GLN A 35 -0.82 -10.99 9.96
N PRO A 36 -0.45 -12.22 9.60
CA PRO A 36 -1.17 -12.95 8.59
C PRO A 36 -2.62 -13.06 9.06
N GLY A 37 -3.53 -12.41 8.35
CA GLY A 37 -4.95 -12.52 8.64
C GLY A 37 -5.41 -13.95 8.33
N SER A 38 -6.02 -14.62 9.30
CA SER A 38 -6.75 -15.87 9.05
C SER A 38 -8.10 -15.63 8.36
N TRP A 39 -8.49 -14.37 8.17
CA TRP A 39 -9.79 -13.95 7.67
C TRP A 39 -9.67 -13.46 6.23
N ARG A 40 -10.61 -13.88 5.37
CA ARG A 40 -10.69 -13.40 3.98
C ARG A 40 -10.97 -11.90 3.96
N LEU A 41 -10.28 -11.19 3.07
CA LEU A 41 -10.54 -9.79 2.81
C LEU A 41 -12.01 -9.58 2.40
N GLN A 42 -12.70 -8.65 3.05
CA GLN A 42 -14.08 -8.28 2.71
C GLN A 42 -14.09 -6.91 2.03
N ILE A 43 -14.39 -6.92 0.74
CA ILE A 43 -14.54 -5.72 -0.10
C ILE A 43 -16.04 -5.54 -0.39
N PRO A 44 -16.65 -4.37 -0.13
CA PRO A 44 -18.02 -4.11 -0.55
C PRO A 44 -18.13 -4.14 -2.09
N PRO A 45 -19.32 -4.35 -2.66
CA PRO A 45 -19.50 -4.27 -4.11
C PRO A 45 -19.09 -2.87 -4.59
N MET A 46 -18.10 -2.80 -5.49
CA MET A 46 -17.65 -1.54 -6.11
C MET A 46 -17.64 -1.72 -7.63
N LYS A 47 -18.82 -1.73 -8.25
CA LYS A 47 -18.99 -2.10 -9.66
C LYS A 47 -18.31 -1.15 -10.65
N ARG A 48 -18.13 0.12 -10.25
CA ARG A 48 -17.54 1.16 -11.08
C ARG A 48 -16.05 1.40 -10.80
N LEU A 49 -15.46 0.65 -9.86
CA LEU A 49 -14.07 0.82 -9.48
C LEU A 49 -13.16 0.48 -10.65
N LYS A 50 -12.28 1.42 -10.98
CA LYS A 50 -11.28 1.29 -12.04
C LYS A 50 -9.86 1.38 -11.51
N LYS A 51 -9.66 2.09 -10.40
CA LYS A 51 -8.33 2.36 -9.85
C LYS A 51 -8.28 2.28 -8.33
N VAL A 52 -7.24 1.67 -7.79
CA VAL A 52 -6.86 1.70 -6.38
C VAL A 52 -5.52 2.39 -6.26
N VAL A 53 -5.47 3.45 -5.44
CA VAL A 53 -4.23 4.16 -5.11
C VAL A 53 -3.89 3.85 -3.66
N TRP A 54 -2.82 3.09 -3.43
CA TRP A 54 -2.34 2.76 -2.09
C TRP A 54 -1.13 3.62 -1.76
N VAL A 55 -1.29 4.56 -0.84
CA VAL A 55 -0.23 5.48 -0.40
C VAL A 55 0.34 5.04 0.94
N SER A 56 1.64 4.79 0.97
CA SER A 56 2.38 4.59 2.22
C SER A 56 2.75 5.95 2.80
N ASP A 57 2.06 6.37 3.85
CA ASP A 57 2.24 7.65 4.53
C ASP A 57 3.61 7.68 5.25
N PRO A 58 4.56 8.53 4.81
CA PRO A 58 5.88 8.62 5.42
C PRO A 58 5.88 9.40 6.75
N SER A 59 4.80 10.12 7.08
CA SER A 59 4.68 10.95 8.28
C SER A 59 4.32 10.19 9.55
N VAL A 60 3.76 8.98 9.40
CA VAL A 60 3.44 8.15 10.55
C VAL A 60 4.75 7.72 11.21
N ARG A 61 4.98 8.04 12.48
CA ARG A 61 6.19 7.62 13.20
C ARG A 61 5.97 6.29 13.93
N PRO A 62 7.01 5.44 14.07
CA PRO A 62 6.90 4.24 14.90
C PRO A 62 6.61 4.62 16.33
N LYS A 63 5.72 3.89 17.00
CA LYS A 63 5.55 4.03 18.45
C LYS A 63 6.83 3.58 19.13
N VAL A 64 7.28 4.30 20.16
CA VAL A 64 8.60 4.12 20.83
C VAL A 64 8.84 2.67 21.28
N GLU A 65 7.79 1.94 21.63
CA GLU A 65 7.83 0.52 22.04
C GLU A 65 8.18 -0.48 20.91
N GLN A 66 8.21 -0.06 19.64
CA GLN A 66 8.49 -0.92 18.49
C GLN A 66 9.99 -1.01 18.12
N LYS A 67 10.87 -0.31 18.85
CA LYS A 67 12.33 -0.30 18.59
C LYS A 67 12.99 -1.68 18.74
N THR A 68 12.38 -2.62 19.44
CA THR A 68 13.00 -3.89 19.83
C THR A 68 12.87 -5.01 18.79
N HIS A 69 11.98 -4.90 17.80
CA HIS A 69 11.83 -5.94 16.78
C HIS A 69 12.11 -5.43 15.36
N ARG A 70 13.23 -5.89 14.80
CA ARG A 70 13.78 -5.53 13.47
C ARG A 70 12.93 -5.96 12.26
N GLU A 71 11.81 -6.65 12.47
CA GLU A 71 11.12 -7.39 11.39
C GLU A 71 9.80 -6.78 10.90
N TRP A 72 9.30 -5.71 11.51
CA TRP A 72 7.86 -5.39 11.50
C TRP A 72 7.45 -4.19 10.64
N TYR A 73 8.33 -3.67 9.79
CA TYR A 73 8.04 -2.48 8.98
C TYR A 73 7.95 -2.86 7.51
N LYS A 74 6.87 -3.57 7.18
CA LYS A 74 6.59 -4.02 5.82
C LYS A 74 5.20 -3.51 5.47
N LEU A 75 5.09 -2.82 4.33
CA LEU A 75 3.83 -2.67 3.62
C LEU A 75 3.08 -4.02 3.67
N ASN A 76 1.77 -4.01 3.90
CA ASN A 76 1.00 -5.23 3.99
C ASN A 76 0.80 -5.86 2.59
N LEU A 77 1.89 -6.44 2.07
CA LEU A 77 1.96 -7.04 0.73
C LEU A 77 0.94 -8.16 0.55
N TRP A 78 0.57 -8.84 1.64
CA TRP A 78 -0.45 -9.88 1.61
C TRP A 78 -1.83 -9.28 1.32
N ILE A 79 -2.26 -8.22 2.03
CA ILE A 79 -3.56 -7.57 1.74
C ILE A 79 -3.56 -7.00 0.33
N LEU A 80 -2.46 -6.37 -0.10
CA LEU A 80 -2.33 -5.86 -1.46
C LEU A 80 -2.50 -6.99 -2.49
N ALA A 81 -1.81 -8.13 -2.31
CA ALA A 81 -1.94 -9.27 -3.20
C ALA A 81 -3.37 -9.85 -3.22
N GLU A 82 -4.02 -9.99 -2.05
CA GLU A 82 -5.42 -10.42 -1.96
C GLU A 82 -6.37 -9.45 -2.65
N MET A 83 -6.18 -8.14 -2.50
CA MET A 83 -6.97 -7.13 -3.22
C MET A 83 -6.84 -7.28 -4.72
N ILE A 84 -5.61 -7.44 -5.22
CA ILE A 84 -5.34 -7.64 -6.65
C ILE A 84 -6.02 -8.91 -7.17
N LEU A 85 -6.05 -9.98 -6.37
CA LEU A 85 -6.71 -11.23 -6.74
C LEU A 85 -8.24 -11.12 -6.76
N VAL A 86 -8.84 -10.33 -5.86
CA VAL A 86 -10.30 -10.12 -5.77
C VAL A 86 -10.79 -9.07 -6.78
N LEU A 87 -9.93 -8.15 -7.22
CA LEU A 87 -10.24 -7.06 -8.15
C LEU A 87 -9.33 -7.11 -9.39
N PRO A 88 -9.44 -8.17 -10.23
CA PRO A 88 -8.50 -8.43 -11.31
C PRO A 88 -8.53 -7.39 -12.45
N ASP A 89 -9.67 -6.70 -12.63
CA ASP A 89 -9.88 -5.71 -13.69
C ASP A 89 -9.58 -4.25 -13.24
N VAL A 90 -9.05 -4.09 -12.03
CA VAL A 90 -8.77 -2.78 -11.42
C VAL A 90 -7.28 -2.46 -11.51
N GLU A 91 -6.95 -1.22 -11.87
CA GLU A 91 -5.58 -0.73 -11.85
C GLU A 91 -5.13 -0.44 -10.41
N PHE A 92 -3.95 -0.91 -10.03
CA PHE A 92 -3.34 -0.66 -8.73
C PHE A 92 -2.12 0.23 -8.87
N GLN A 93 -2.09 1.31 -8.11
CA GLN A 93 -0.93 2.19 -7.99
C GLN A 93 -0.49 2.23 -6.54
N VAL A 94 0.70 1.68 -6.26
CA VAL A 94 1.28 1.65 -4.93
C VAL A 94 2.33 2.74 -4.85
N VAL A 95 2.08 3.72 -4.00
CA VAL A 95 2.91 4.91 -3.85
C VAL A 95 3.80 4.73 -2.62
N ASN A 96 5.10 4.95 -2.81
CA ASN A 96 6.08 5.05 -1.74
C ASN A 96 6.24 3.74 -0.93
N ALA A 97 6.11 2.60 -1.60
CA ALA A 97 6.22 1.28 -0.97
C ALA A 97 7.65 1.02 -0.48
N GLY A 98 7.92 1.24 0.81
CA GLY A 98 9.26 1.09 1.37
C GLY A 98 9.92 2.39 1.82
N SER A 99 9.14 3.45 2.01
CA SER A 99 9.57 4.72 2.61
C SER A 99 10.23 4.62 3.98
N THR A 100 10.04 3.50 4.68
CA THR A 100 10.78 3.19 5.90
C THR A 100 12.16 2.67 5.58
N ILE A 101 13.17 3.53 5.78
CA ILE A 101 14.57 3.10 5.89
C ILE A 101 14.66 2.16 7.09
N LEU A 102 14.75 0.86 6.82
CA LEU A 102 15.24 -0.08 7.79
C LEU A 102 16.75 -0.16 7.69
N LYS A 103 17.40 -0.07 8.84
CA LYS A 103 18.75 -0.59 9.01
C LYS A 103 18.67 -2.08 8.68
N ASP A 104 19.44 -2.54 7.71
CA ASP A 104 19.63 -3.97 7.53
C ASP A 104 20.22 -4.60 8.82
N PRO A 105 20.26 -5.93 8.95
CA PRO A 105 20.85 -6.58 10.13
C PRO A 105 22.30 -6.15 10.43
N ASN A 106 23.00 -5.57 9.44
CA ASN A 106 24.37 -5.05 9.49
C ASN A 106 24.45 -3.52 9.65
N TYR A 107 23.35 -2.86 10.03
CA TYR A 107 23.25 -1.40 10.20
C TYR A 107 23.48 -0.56 8.93
N ARG A 108 23.43 -1.17 7.75
CA ARG A 108 23.48 -0.44 6.48
C ARG A 108 22.10 0.10 6.15
N TYR A 109 22.06 1.36 5.74
CA TYR A 109 20.86 1.95 5.18
C TYR A 109 20.60 1.31 3.81
N MET A 110 19.42 0.72 3.60
CA MET A 110 18.96 0.37 2.27
C MET A 110 18.29 1.57 1.63
N SER A 111 18.57 1.84 0.35
CA SER A 111 17.86 2.89 -0.38
C SER A 111 16.39 2.55 -0.55
N VAL A 112 15.52 3.56 -0.46
CA VAL A 112 14.06 3.43 -0.60
C VAL A 112 13.71 2.77 -1.94
N THR A 113 14.36 3.18 -3.02
CA THR A 113 14.16 2.63 -4.36
C THR A 113 14.47 1.14 -4.44
N LYS A 114 15.56 0.67 -3.81
CA LYS A 114 15.88 -0.76 -3.77
C LYS A 114 14.80 -1.53 -3.01
N ARG A 115 14.33 -0.99 -1.88
CA ARG A 115 13.30 -1.66 -1.09
C ARG A 115 11.95 -1.71 -1.83
N GLN A 116 11.60 -0.65 -2.55
CA GLN A 116 10.40 -0.62 -3.39
C GLN A 116 10.43 -1.71 -4.46
N LYS A 117 11.57 -1.91 -5.13
CA LYS A 117 11.75 -3.02 -6.09
C LYS A 117 11.58 -4.39 -5.44
N ASP A 118 12.14 -4.60 -4.24
CA ASP A 118 11.97 -5.87 -3.52
C ASP A 118 10.50 -6.10 -3.12
N ALA A 119 9.80 -5.05 -2.68
CA ALA A 119 8.38 -5.12 -2.32
C ALA A 119 7.51 -5.43 -3.54
N GLU A 120 7.79 -4.78 -4.66
CA GLU A 120 7.15 -5.03 -5.95
C GLU A 120 7.33 -6.49 -6.38
N GLN A 121 8.56 -7.00 -6.35
CA GLN A 121 8.84 -8.39 -6.73
C GLN A 121 8.08 -9.38 -5.84
N LEU A 122 8.04 -9.15 -4.52
CA LEU A 122 7.32 -10.01 -3.59
C LEU A 122 5.80 -10.03 -3.86
N VAL A 123 5.19 -8.88 -4.14
CA VAL A 123 3.75 -8.80 -4.49
C VAL A 123 3.49 -9.55 -5.79
N ARG A 124 4.31 -9.29 -6.83
CA ARG A 124 4.19 -9.98 -8.13
C ARG A 124 4.28 -11.49 -7.97
N LEU A 125 5.24 -11.99 -7.20
CA LEU A 125 5.39 -13.42 -6.92
C LEU A 125 4.20 -14.01 -6.16
N GLN A 126 3.73 -13.33 -5.10
CA GLN A 126 2.58 -13.82 -4.31
C GLN A 126 1.31 -13.92 -5.16
N VAL A 127 1.07 -12.90 -5.98
CA VAL A 127 -0.05 -12.86 -6.90
C VAL A 127 0.09 -14.02 -7.90
N GLN A 128 1.22 -14.15 -8.61
CA GLN A 128 1.46 -15.23 -9.56
C GLN A 128 1.24 -16.64 -8.96
N GLN A 129 1.76 -16.89 -7.75
CA GLN A 129 1.63 -18.17 -7.06
C GLN A 129 0.19 -18.52 -6.70
N LYS A 130 -0.64 -17.53 -6.39
CA LYS A 130 -2.05 -17.74 -6.02
C LYS A 130 -2.98 -17.80 -7.22
N SER A 131 -2.53 -17.36 -8.39
CA SER A 131 -3.29 -17.34 -9.64
C SER A 131 -3.22 -18.63 -10.45
N VAL A 132 -2.65 -19.71 -9.92
CA VAL A 132 -2.49 -21.00 -10.62
C VAL A 132 -3.85 -21.50 -11.11
N GLY A 133 -4.06 -21.44 -12.42
CA GLY A 133 -5.33 -21.80 -13.11
C GLY A 133 -5.94 -20.66 -13.93
N CYS A 134 -5.55 -19.40 -13.71
CA CYS A 134 -6.03 -18.24 -14.45
C CYS A 134 -4.90 -17.72 -15.36
N GLN A 135 -4.87 -18.17 -16.62
CA GLN A 135 -3.80 -17.89 -17.60
C GLN A 135 -3.66 -16.42 -18.01
N SER A 136 -4.57 -15.55 -17.59
CA SER A 136 -4.60 -14.13 -17.97
C SER A 136 -4.08 -13.21 -16.86
N TYR A 137 -2.98 -13.54 -16.19
CA TYR A 137 -2.38 -12.59 -15.25
C TYR A 137 -1.59 -11.51 -15.98
N ARG A 138 -2.31 -10.43 -16.32
CA ARG A 138 -1.73 -9.15 -16.72
C ARG A 138 -1.06 -8.52 -15.50
N SER A 139 0.15 -8.97 -15.21
CA SER A 139 1.07 -8.34 -14.25
C SER A 139 1.30 -6.83 -14.51
N THR A 140 0.81 -6.30 -15.64
CA THR A 140 0.82 -4.88 -16.00
C THR A 140 -0.13 -3.99 -15.19
N CYS A 141 -1.10 -4.53 -14.44
CA CYS A 141 -2.10 -3.70 -13.74
C CYS A 141 -1.62 -3.14 -12.39
N VAL A 142 -0.42 -3.48 -11.90
CA VAL A 142 0.13 -2.93 -10.65
C VAL A 142 1.38 -2.11 -10.95
N ARG A 143 1.34 -0.83 -10.61
CA ARG A 143 2.45 0.13 -10.75
C ARG A 143 2.94 0.57 -9.38
N PHE A 144 4.25 0.52 -9.17
CA PHE A 144 4.90 1.07 -7.99
C PHE A 144 5.54 2.40 -8.37
N VAL A 145 5.19 3.47 -7.66
CA VAL A 145 5.71 4.82 -7.95
C VAL A 145 6.26 5.46 -6.69
N GLU A 146 7.27 6.30 -6.87
CA GLU A 146 7.77 7.14 -5.77
C GLU A 146 6.78 8.27 -5.48
N LEU A 147 6.82 8.81 -4.26
CA LEU A 147 5.91 9.89 -3.84
C LEU A 147 6.00 11.12 -4.77
N ARG A 148 7.22 11.48 -5.18
CA ARG A 148 7.46 12.61 -6.08
C ARG A 148 6.81 12.41 -7.45
N GLU A 149 6.88 11.19 -7.98
CA GLU A 149 6.26 10.83 -9.26
C GLU A 149 4.74 10.87 -9.17
N PHE A 150 4.18 10.34 -8.08
CA PHE A 150 2.75 10.42 -7.79
C PHE A 150 2.26 11.87 -7.74
N ARG A 151 2.98 12.74 -7.05
CA ARG A 151 2.65 14.17 -6.94
C ARG A 151 2.60 14.88 -8.29
N ASN A 152 3.53 14.54 -9.19
CA ASN A 152 3.66 15.27 -10.46
C ASN A 152 2.68 14.79 -11.53
N ASN A 153 2.18 13.56 -11.42
CA ASN A 153 1.46 12.90 -12.51
C ASN A 153 0.00 12.55 -12.18
N GLU A 154 -0.44 12.70 -10.93
CA GLU A 154 -1.79 12.32 -10.49
C GLU A 154 -2.56 13.51 -9.92
N GLU A 155 -3.89 13.44 -9.94
CA GLU A 155 -4.77 14.44 -9.32
C GLU A 155 -4.90 14.26 -7.79
N TRP A 156 -3.78 14.03 -7.11
CA TRP A 156 -3.72 13.79 -5.67
C TRP A 156 -4.39 14.90 -4.85
N ALA A 157 -4.42 16.14 -5.37
CA ALA A 157 -5.02 17.30 -4.71
C ALA A 157 -6.53 17.16 -4.50
N LYS A 158 -7.19 16.22 -5.19
CA LYS A 158 -8.59 15.86 -4.94
C LYS A 158 -8.78 14.97 -3.71
N TRP A 159 -7.70 14.34 -3.22
CA TRP A 159 -7.74 13.33 -2.15
C TRP A 159 -7.02 13.77 -0.87
N PHE A 160 -5.98 14.59 -1.00
CA PHE A 160 -5.12 15.01 0.11
C PHE A 160 -4.97 16.52 0.16
N SER A 161 -4.86 17.07 1.37
CA SER A 161 -4.60 18.49 1.56
C SER A 161 -3.15 18.86 1.17
N GLN A 162 -2.93 20.13 0.82
CA GLN A 162 -1.58 20.63 0.54
C GLN A 162 -0.65 20.49 1.75
N ASP A 163 -1.17 20.67 2.97
CA ASP A 163 -0.39 20.54 4.20
C ASP A 163 0.04 19.09 4.48
N GLU A 164 -0.81 18.11 4.16
CA GLU A 164 -0.44 16.69 4.22
C GLU A 164 0.68 16.37 3.23
N MET A 165 0.53 16.82 1.98
CA MET A 165 1.55 16.57 0.95
C MET A 165 2.87 17.29 1.22
N GLY A 166 2.83 18.53 1.71
CA GLY A 166 4.03 19.28 2.09
C GLY A 166 4.81 18.58 3.22
N ARG A 167 4.11 17.97 4.18
CA ARG A 167 4.75 17.14 5.21
C ARG A 167 5.37 15.88 4.64
N TRP A 168 4.69 15.21 3.70
CA TRP A 168 5.24 14.01 3.07
C TRP A 168 6.49 14.32 2.25
N ASP A 169 6.51 15.43 1.51
CA ASP A 169 7.67 15.87 0.73
C ASP A 169 8.89 16.16 1.61
N ALA A 170 8.70 16.90 2.70
CA ALA A 170 9.76 17.23 3.64
C ALA A 170 10.44 15.96 4.16
N ILE A 171 9.65 14.98 4.60
CA ILE A 171 10.17 13.72 5.13
C ILE A 171 10.88 12.91 4.06
N SER A 172 10.29 12.80 2.86
CA SER A 172 10.93 12.07 1.76
C SER A 172 12.23 12.72 1.28
N SER A 173 12.39 14.04 1.43
CA SER A 173 13.62 14.76 1.07
C SER A 173 14.75 14.63 2.10
N GLU A 174 14.43 14.31 3.35
CA GLU A 174 15.41 14.11 4.43
C GLU A 174 16.03 12.69 4.44
N LEU A 175 15.48 11.77 3.64
CA LEU A 175 15.97 10.39 3.55
C LEU A 175 17.17 10.31 2.59
N PRO A 176 18.34 9.79 3.02
CA PRO A 176 19.50 9.66 2.15
C PRO A 176 19.22 8.72 0.96
N VAL A 177 19.60 9.17 -0.24
CA VAL A 177 19.55 8.43 -1.52
C VAL A 177 20.51 7.25 -1.52
#